data_AF-A0A4S8NV51-F1
#
_entry.id   AF-A0A4S8NV51-F1
#
_cell.length_a   1.000
_cell.length_b   1.000
_cell.length_c   1.000
_cell.angle_alpha   90.00
_cell.angle_beta   90.00
_cell.angle_gamma   90.00
#
_symmetry.space_group_name_H-M   'P 1'
#
loop_
_entity.id
_entity.type
_entity.pdbx_description
1 polymer ?
#
loop_
_entity_poly.entity_id
_entity_poly.type
_entity_poly.pdbx_seq_one_letter_code
_entity_poly.pdbx_strand_id
1 'polypeptide(L)'
;MSRSLRVSFAVTCAVVVSVPGLPVAEPLDLIPSQEALSPVQILQDFKGRQDANQSIGWSNVSVAKSARQTGSNAGNVVDVSDRPLNSVRQNFEGKQFSINEIVLNAVSALETIEQDASNVGNAVIGGDIGNVEQYFADGSVQNAINSLTLPDLPGTLRQSGSNTMNMVYSEQSVALSSQNFTRTAQQLVDNRLTVTGSGGNGSIVQEGTNLGNIIVASKVDEVVRDFSGSQIINNVVTLQEGATWGSISQSGTNIANYIEAESINYLKQTTENGEQKVNNRVDVVTLDGLTKSITSPNITQSSNNFVNMIVLKTKLPDGSSQVVDVLQKADYGQSVQGANGAATAQTGNAVVIER
;
A
#
# COMPACT_ATOMS: atom_id res chain seq x y z
N MET A 1 34.28 21.74 -23.73
CA MET A 1 33.38 22.05 -22.60
C MET A 1 32.13 21.20 -22.75
N SER A 2 32.13 19.98 -22.20
CA SER A 2 30.97 19.11 -22.16
C SER A 2 30.48 19.03 -20.71
N ARG A 3 29.28 19.55 -20.45
CA ARG A 3 28.61 19.40 -19.16
C ARG A 3 27.90 18.05 -19.17
N SER A 4 28.43 17.09 -18.42
CA SER A 4 27.76 15.83 -18.11
C SER A 4 26.56 16.10 -17.20
N LEU A 5 25.35 15.90 -17.71
CA LEU A 5 24.15 15.77 -16.88
C LEU A 5 24.25 14.45 -16.12
N ARG A 6 24.61 14.54 -14.84
CA ARG A 6 24.46 13.43 -13.89
C ARG A 6 22.98 13.36 -13.52
N VAL A 7 22.30 12.32 -14.01
CA VAL A 7 20.97 11.94 -13.53
C VAL A 7 21.18 11.25 -12.18
N SER A 8 20.97 11.98 -11.09
CA SER A 8 20.97 11.41 -9.74
C SER A 8 19.70 10.59 -9.56
N PHE A 9 19.80 9.27 -9.69
CA PHE A 9 18.77 8.33 -9.26
C PHE A 9 18.72 8.32 -7.74
N ALA A 10 17.87 9.17 -7.15
CA ALA A 10 17.54 9.14 -5.74
C ALA A 10 16.40 8.13 -5.53
N VAL A 11 16.74 6.84 -5.58
CA VAL A 11 15.92 5.77 -4.97
C VAL A 11 16.50 5.57 -3.58
N THR A 12 16.27 6.55 -2.72
CA THR A 12 16.70 6.52 -1.33
C THR A 12 15.64 7.27 -0.55
N CYS A 13 15.06 6.59 0.45
CA CYS A 13 14.14 7.12 1.48
C CYS A 13 12.60 7.02 1.29
N ALA A 14 12.06 6.02 0.59
CA ALA A 14 10.59 5.83 0.52
C ALA A 14 10.05 4.48 1.05
N VAL A 15 10.79 3.81 1.94
CA VAL A 15 10.23 2.72 2.78
C VAL A 15 10.65 2.98 4.23
N VAL A 16 10.16 4.08 4.80
CA VAL A 16 9.93 4.14 6.24
C VAL A 16 8.47 3.75 6.40
N VAL A 17 8.21 2.46 6.63
CA VAL A 17 6.92 2.01 7.13
C VAL A 17 6.85 2.43 8.59
N SER A 18 6.54 3.69 8.85
CA SER A 18 6.12 4.13 10.17
C SER A 18 4.64 3.75 10.30
N VAL A 19 4.37 2.62 10.96
CA VAL A 19 3.05 2.36 11.55
C VAL A 19 2.98 3.21 12.82
N PRO A 20 2.14 4.26 12.90
CA PRO A 20 1.99 5.02 14.13
C PRO A 20 0.96 4.32 15.03
N GLY A 21 1.40 3.89 16.21
CA GLY A 21 0.56 3.79 17.41
C GLY A 21 -0.31 2.53 17.54
N LEU A 22 0.27 1.48 18.11
CA LEU A 22 -0.48 0.66 19.06
C LEU A 22 -0.27 1.28 20.45
N PRO A 23 -1.33 1.55 21.24
CA PRO A 23 -1.17 2.01 22.61
C PRO A 23 -0.44 0.93 23.41
N VAL A 24 0.64 1.34 24.08
CA VAL A 24 1.38 0.53 25.06
C VAL A 24 0.41 0.17 26.18
N ALA A 25 0.00 -1.10 26.24
CA ALA A 25 -0.65 -1.63 27.43
C ALA A 25 0.41 -1.73 28.55
N GLU A 26 0.03 -1.34 29.77
CA GLU A 26 0.88 -1.35 30.97
C GLU A 26 1.56 -2.71 31.20
N PRO A 27 2.77 -2.72 31.79
CA PRO A 27 3.53 -3.94 32.01
C PRO A 27 2.83 -4.82 33.06
N LEU A 28 2.34 -5.98 32.64
CA LEU A 28 2.00 -7.07 33.56
C LEU A 28 3.31 -7.72 34.01
N ASP A 29 3.63 -7.59 35.29
CA ASP A 29 4.68 -8.38 35.94
C ASP A 29 4.38 -9.88 35.75
N LEU A 30 5.21 -10.55 34.93
CA LEU A 30 5.14 -12.00 34.74
C LEU A 30 6.33 -12.66 35.42
N ILE A 31 6.00 -13.48 36.42
CA ILE A 31 6.86 -14.37 37.18
C ILE A 31 7.58 -15.34 36.21
N PRO A 32 8.89 -15.60 36.36
CA PRO A 32 9.63 -16.41 35.41
C PRO A 32 9.28 -17.90 35.58
N SER A 33 8.45 -18.44 34.71
CA SER A 33 8.39 -19.88 34.47
C SER A 33 9.36 -20.23 33.34
N GLN A 34 10.34 -21.09 33.66
CA GLN A 34 11.14 -21.81 32.67
C GLN A 34 10.20 -22.63 31.78
N GLU A 35 9.68 -22.05 30.70
CA GLU A 35 9.14 -22.82 29.57
C GLU A 35 10.26 -23.03 28.57
N ALA A 36 10.66 -24.29 28.41
CA ALA A 36 11.48 -24.72 27.30
C ALA A 36 10.84 -24.23 25.99
N LEU A 37 11.55 -23.35 25.27
CA LEU A 37 11.15 -22.76 23.99
C LEU A 37 10.87 -23.87 22.97
N SER A 38 9.63 -24.35 22.98
CA SER A 38 9.14 -25.30 21.98
C SER A 38 8.94 -24.51 20.69
N PRO A 39 9.43 -25.03 19.55
CA PRO A 39 9.31 -24.32 18.29
C PRO A 39 7.85 -24.04 17.94
N VAL A 40 7.52 -22.77 17.70
CA VAL A 40 6.16 -22.33 17.38
C VAL A 40 5.91 -22.55 15.90
N GLN A 41 4.91 -23.37 15.60
CA GLN A 41 4.32 -23.48 14.26
C GLN A 41 2.98 -22.74 14.25
N ILE A 42 2.77 -21.89 13.25
CA ILE A 42 1.54 -21.10 13.12
C ILE A 42 0.87 -21.45 11.81
N LEU A 43 -0.39 -21.88 11.88
CA LEU A 43 -1.28 -22.07 10.75
C LEU A 43 -2.48 -21.13 10.91
N GLN A 44 -2.71 -20.26 9.93
CA GLN A 44 -3.86 -19.38 9.90
C GLN A 44 -4.55 -19.46 8.52
N ASP A 45 -5.84 -19.80 8.53
CA ASP A 45 -6.69 -19.77 7.35
C ASP A 45 -7.73 -18.67 7.54
N PHE A 46 -7.72 -17.67 6.65
CA PHE A 46 -8.80 -16.70 6.57
C PHE A 46 -9.75 -17.13 5.47
N LYS A 47 -11.01 -17.40 5.84
CA LYS A 47 -12.09 -17.71 4.90
C LYS A 47 -13.27 -16.79 5.14
N GLY A 48 -13.84 -16.22 4.08
CA GLY A 48 -15.05 -15.42 4.17
C GLY A 48 -14.83 -13.92 3.95
N ARG A 49 -15.50 -13.08 4.72
CA ARG A 49 -15.59 -11.63 4.47
C ARG A 49 -15.41 -10.83 5.76
N GLN A 50 -14.55 -9.81 5.72
CA GLN A 50 -14.41 -8.77 6.74
C GLN A 50 -14.77 -7.41 6.13
N ASP A 51 -15.64 -6.66 6.81
CA ASP A 51 -16.06 -5.33 6.39
C ASP A 51 -15.86 -4.34 7.55
N ALA A 52 -15.09 -3.27 7.31
CA ALA A 52 -14.96 -2.12 8.18
C ALA A 52 -15.61 -0.92 7.50
N ASN A 53 -16.91 -0.72 7.73
CA ASN A 53 -17.72 0.29 7.05
C ASN A 53 -18.06 1.46 7.98
N GLN A 54 -17.68 2.67 7.58
CA GLN A 54 -18.06 3.92 8.23
C GLN A 54 -18.80 4.80 7.23
N SER A 55 -20.03 5.19 7.56
CA SER A 55 -20.84 6.07 6.71
C SER A 55 -21.39 7.24 7.53
N ILE A 56 -21.19 8.45 7.03
CA ILE A 56 -21.69 9.69 7.65
C ILE A 56 -22.47 10.47 6.59
N GLY A 57 -23.77 10.65 6.84
CA GLY A 57 -24.63 11.57 6.09
C GLY A 57 -24.99 12.78 6.93
N TRP A 58 -24.38 13.93 6.70
CA TRP A 58 -24.69 15.15 7.44
C TRP A 58 -25.54 16.12 6.62
N SER A 59 -26.61 16.61 7.25
CA SER A 59 -27.50 17.63 6.70
C SER A 59 -27.26 19.03 7.29
N ASN A 60 -26.60 19.15 8.45
CA ASN A 60 -26.22 20.42 9.06
C ASN A 60 -24.98 20.26 9.98
N VAL A 61 -23.90 20.98 9.67
CA VAL A 61 -22.57 20.82 10.32
C VAL A 61 -22.09 22.14 10.93
N SER A 62 -23.01 22.98 11.41
CA SER A 62 -22.72 24.38 11.77
C SER A 62 -21.65 24.60 12.86
N VAL A 63 -21.24 23.55 13.58
CA VAL A 63 -20.24 23.61 14.67
C VAL A 63 -19.04 22.68 14.52
N ALA A 64 -19.03 21.73 13.57
CA ALA A 64 -17.88 20.85 13.42
C ALA A 64 -16.81 21.52 12.55
N LYS A 65 -15.57 21.56 13.05
CA LYS A 65 -14.40 22.09 12.33
C LYS A 65 -13.63 21.02 11.57
N SER A 66 -13.78 19.76 11.95
CA SER A 66 -13.06 18.64 11.35
C SER A 66 -13.90 17.37 11.30
N ALA A 67 -13.69 16.52 10.30
CA ALA A 67 -14.25 15.18 10.21
C ALA A 67 -13.14 14.16 9.92
N ARG A 68 -13.12 13.04 10.64
CA ARG A 68 -12.16 11.95 10.43
C ARG A 68 -12.86 10.59 10.45
N GLN A 69 -12.56 9.76 9.46
CA GLN A 69 -12.98 8.35 9.42
C GLN A 69 -11.77 7.44 9.20
N THR A 70 -11.75 6.33 9.91
CA THR A 70 -10.73 5.29 9.74
C THR A 70 -11.41 3.93 9.68
N GLY A 71 -11.23 3.23 8.56
CA GLY A 71 -11.66 1.85 8.34
C GLY A 71 -10.42 0.97 8.21
N SER A 72 -10.31 -0.06 9.02
CA SER A 72 -9.15 -0.96 9.00
C SER A 72 -9.55 -2.40 9.23
N ASN A 73 -9.03 -3.32 8.42
CA ASN A 73 -9.14 -4.75 8.63
C ASN A 73 -7.76 -5.39 8.72
N ALA A 74 -7.63 -6.41 9.57
CA ALA A 74 -6.47 -7.27 9.66
C ALA A 74 -6.92 -8.75 9.66
N GLY A 75 -6.28 -9.56 8.83
CA GLY A 75 -6.53 -11.00 8.74
C GLY A 75 -5.20 -11.74 8.62
N ASN A 76 -5.05 -12.86 9.32
CA ASN A 76 -3.81 -13.64 9.34
C ASN A 76 -2.57 -12.76 9.61
N VAL A 77 -2.53 -12.10 10.77
CA VAL A 77 -1.37 -11.32 11.22
C VAL A 77 -0.71 -12.05 12.38
N VAL A 78 0.61 -12.20 12.30
CA VAL A 78 1.47 -12.77 13.33
C VAL A 78 2.53 -11.74 13.66
N ASP A 79 2.61 -11.37 14.93
CA ASP A 79 3.73 -10.61 15.49
C ASP A 79 4.24 -11.39 16.69
N VAL A 80 5.48 -11.87 16.60
CA VAL A 80 6.16 -12.55 17.71
C VAL A 80 7.40 -11.80 18.19
N SER A 81 7.55 -10.54 17.75
CA SER A 81 8.71 -9.70 18.04
C SER A 81 10.01 -10.47 17.73
N ASP A 82 10.96 -10.58 18.67
CA ASP A 82 12.26 -11.24 18.39
C ASP A 82 12.25 -12.77 18.54
N ARG A 83 11.08 -13.40 18.75
CA ARG A 83 11.03 -14.85 18.98
C ARG A 83 11.23 -15.63 17.67
N PRO A 84 12.00 -16.74 17.70
CA PRO A 84 12.17 -17.56 16.54
C PRO A 84 10.86 -18.30 16.17
N LEU A 85 10.63 -18.43 14.87
CA LEU A 85 9.50 -19.14 14.29
C LEU A 85 10.01 -20.27 13.42
N ASN A 86 9.56 -21.49 13.67
CA ASN A 86 9.97 -22.61 12.82
C ASN A 86 9.24 -22.60 11.48
N SER A 87 7.93 -22.37 11.52
CA SER A 87 7.11 -22.33 10.31
C SER A 87 5.86 -21.49 10.52
N VAL A 88 5.53 -20.69 9.52
CA VAL A 88 4.26 -19.98 9.43
C VAL A 88 3.62 -20.30 8.09
N ARG A 89 2.35 -20.70 8.12
CA ARG A 89 1.53 -20.87 6.92
C ARG A 89 0.27 -20.04 7.07
N GLN A 90 0.06 -19.12 6.12
CA GLN A 90 -1.09 -18.24 6.08
C GLN A 90 -1.77 -18.37 4.72
N ASN A 91 -3.04 -18.74 4.72
CA ASN A 91 -3.84 -18.84 3.52
C ASN A 91 -5.03 -17.90 3.63
N PHE A 92 -5.21 -17.05 2.62
CA PHE A 92 -6.27 -16.07 2.57
C PHE A 92 -7.18 -16.37 1.38
N GLU A 93 -8.37 -16.87 1.68
CA GLU A 93 -9.44 -17.24 0.76
C GLU A 93 -10.70 -16.41 1.09
N GLY A 94 -10.67 -15.12 0.79
CA GLY A 94 -11.73 -14.24 1.26
C GLY A 94 -11.69 -12.83 0.73
N LYS A 95 -12.46 -11.96 1.38
CA LYS A 95 -12.61 -10.56 0.99
C LYS A 95 -12.48 -9.64 2.19
N GLN A 96 -11.72 -8.57 2.03
CA GLN A 96 -11.57 -7.50 3.01
C GLN A 96 -12.00 -6.18 2.37
N PHE A 97 -12.92 -5.47 3.02
CA PHE A 97 -13.40 -4.17 2.59
C PHE A 97 -13.27 -3.16 3.72
N SER A 98 -12.46 -2.13 3.52
CA SER A 98 -12.38 -0.96 4.40
C SER A 98 -13.00 0.21 3.65
N ILE A 99 -14.16 0.67 4.11
CA ILE A 99 -14.98 1.64 3.38
C ILE A 99 -15.29 2.82 4.29
N ASN A 100 -14.85 4.00 3.88
CA ASN A 100 -15.23 5.27 4.46
C ASN A 100 -16.09 6.04 3.46
N GLU A 101 -17.28 6.45 3.88
CA GLU A 101 -18.20 7.24 3.07
C GLU A 101 -18.67 8.47 3.85
N ILE A 102 -18.55 9.65 3.24
CA ILE A 102 -19.11 10.89 3.74
C ILE A 102 -19.92 11.54 2.63
N VAL A 103 -21.16 11.91 2.95
CA VAL A 103 -22.01 12.73 2.09
C VAL A 103 -22.44 13.96 2.88
N LEU A 104 -21.99 15.13 2.43
CA LEU A 104 -22.38 16.43 2.97
C LEU A 104 -23.40 17.06 2.02
N ASN A 105 -24.58 17.42 2.55
CA ASN A 105 -25.65 18.03 1.75
C ASN A 105 -25.75 19.55 1.95
N ALA A 106 -24.91 20.13 2.80
CA ALA A 106 -24.90 21.56 3.10
C ALA A 106 -23.46 22.06 3.26
N VAL A 107 -23.26 23.35 2.95
CA VAL A 107 -21.98 24.03 3.17
C VAL A 107 -21.66 23.98 4.66
N SER A 108 -20.52 23.40 5.00
CA SER A 108 -20.06 23.23 6.37
C SER A 108 -18.89 24.16 6.65
N ALA A 109 -18.73 24.60 7.89
CA ALA A 109 -17.52 25.30 8.34
C ALA A 109 -16.33 24.33 8.57
N LEU A 110 -16.32 23.16 7.91
CA LEU A 110 -15.25 22.18 8.03
C LEU A 110 -13.97 22.78 7.46
N GLU A 111 -12.96 22.88 8.31
CA GLU A 111 -11.62 23.26 7.95
C GLU A 111 -10.87 22.04 7.41
N THR A 112 -11.11 20.84 7.97
CA THR A 112 -10.41 19.61 7.58
C THR A 112 -11.33 18.37 7.43
N ILE A 113 -11.04 17.52 6.44
CA ILE A 113 -11.64 16.19 6.30
C ILE A 113 -10.54 15.15 6.02
N GLU A 114 -10.52 14.08 6.80
CA GLU A 114 -9.57 12.97 6.66
C GLU A 114 -10.31 11.62 6.57
N GLN A 115 -10.00 10.82 5.55
CA GLN A 115 -10.46 9.44 5.43
C GLN A 115 -9.27 8.51 5.21
N ASP A 116 -9.17 7.47 6.04
CA ASP A 116 -8.09 6.48 5.97
C ASP A 116 -8.67 5.07 5.93
N ALA A 117 -8.43 4.34 4.84
CA ALA A 117 -8.90 2.98 4.63
C ALA A 117 -7.70 2.03 4.48
N SER A 118 -7.62 0.99 5.30
CA SER A 118 -6.49 0.05 5.26
C SER A 118 -6.93 -1.42 5.36
N ASN A 119 -6.24 -2.31 4.66
CA ASN A 119 -6.37 -3.75 4.83
C ASN A 119 -4.98 -4.39 4.92
N VAL A 120 -4.80 -5.29 5.88
CA VAL A 120 -3.62 -6.14 5.99
C VAL A 120 -4.07 -7.60 6.01
N GLY A 121 -3.47 -8.41 5.15
CA GLY A 121 -3.68 -9.85 5.07
C GLY A 121 -2.36 -10.58 5.00
N ASN A 122 -2.24 -11.72 5.67
CA ASN A 122 -1.04 -12.56 5.67
C ASN A 122 0.23 -11.75 5.96
N ALA A 123 0.41 -11.34 7.22
CA ALA A 123 1.61 -10.66 7.67
C ALA A 123 2.31 -11.47 8.76
N VAL A 124 3.65 -11.53 8.67
CA VAL A 124 4.52 -12.13 9.69
C VAL A 124 5.58 -11.11 10.06
N ILE A 125 5.62 -10.76 11.34
CA ILE A 125 6.62 -9.88 11.96
C ILE A 125 7.31 -10.70 13.04
N GLY A 126 8.62 -10.90 12.93
CA GLY A 126 9.32 -11.86 13.77
C GLY A 126 10.84 -11.75 13.79
N GLY A 127 11.47 -12.54 14.66
CA GLY A 127 12.92 -12.74 14.71
C GLY A 127 13.39 -13.69 13.61
N ASP A 128 14.14 -14.73 13.96
CA ASP A 128 14.57 -15.76 13.00
C ASP A 128 13.38 -16.64 12.54
N ILE A 129 13.12 -16.69 11.23
CA ILE A 129 12.00 -17.42 10.65
C ILE A 129 12.50 -18.54 9.75
N GLY A 130 12.18 -19.79 10.12
CA GLY A 130 12.53 -20.98 9.35
C GLY A 130 11.78 -21.05 8.01
N ASN A 131 10.46 -21.23 8.03
CA ASN A 131 9.66 -21.33 6.81
C ASN A 131 8.45 -20.38 6.83
N VAL A 132 8.18 -19.71 5.73
CA VAL A 132 6.95 -18.92 5.53
C VAL A 132 6.27 -19.31 4.23
N GLU A 133 5.02 -19.72 4.33
CA GLU A 133 4.13 -19.97 3.19
C GLU A 133 2.94 -19.02 3.27
N GLN A 134 2.79 -18.11 2.31
CA GLN A 134 1.70 -17.14 2.26
C GLN A 134 0.96 -17.23 0.93
N TYR A 135 -0.36 -17.41 0.98
CA TYR A 135 -1.21 -17.56 -0.19
C TYR A 135 -2.34 -16.54 -0.16
N PHE A 136 -2.45 -15.73 -1.22
CA PHE A 136 -3.63 -14.92 -1.51
C PHE A 136 -4.37 -15.56 -2.67
N ALA A 137 -5.42 -16.31 -2.33
CA ALA A 137 -6.02 -17.31 -3.19
C ALA A 137 -6.91 -16.73 -4.29
N ASP A 138 -7.28 -17.57 -5.25
CA ASP A 138 -8.11 -17.18 -6.39
C ASP A 138 -9.47 -16.64 -5.95
N GLY A 139 -9.86 -15.51 -6.56
CA GLY A 139 -11.08 -14.77 -6.25
C GLY A 139 -11.02 -13.95 -4.96
N SER A 140 -9.88 -13.91 -4.28
CA SER A 140 -9.71 -13.10 -3.06
C SER A 140 -9.53 -11.62 -3.38
N VAL A 141 -10.03 -10.76 -2.49
CA VAL A 141 -10.12 -9.31 -2.74
C VAL A 141 -9.74 -8.51 -1.49
N GLN A 142 -8.94 -7.46 -1.66
CA GLN A 142 -8.77 -6.39 -0.67
C GLN A 142 -9.13 -5.04 -1.30
N ASN A 143 -10.11 -4.35 -0.71
CA ASN A 143 -10.58 -3.05 -1.17
C ASN A 143 -10.47 -2.02 -0.04
N ALA A 144 -9.71 -0.96 -0.28
CA ALA A 144 -9.66 0.23 0.57
C ALA A 144 -10.32 1.39 -0.18
N ILE A 145 -11.50 1.80 0.27
CA ILE A 145 -12.38 2.74 -0.44
C ILE A 145 -12.64 3.95 0.45
N ASN A 146 -12.33 5.13 -0.08
CA ASN A 146 -12.72 6.40 0.50
C ASN A 146 -13.60 7.14 -0.50
N SER A 147 -14.84 7.43 -0.12
CA SER A 147 -15.80 8.17 -0.94
C SER A 147 -16.26 9.41 -0.19
N LEU A 148 -16.21 10.55 -0.85
CA LEU A 148 -16.65 11.83 -0.31
C LEU A 148 -17.39 12.64 -1.35
N THR A 149 -18.60 13.07 -1.01
CA THR A 149 -19.37 14.04 -1.80
C THR A 149 -19.68 15.25 -0.93
N LEU A 150 -19.37 16.45 -1.43
CA LEU A 150 -19.55 17.70 -0.69
C LEU A 150 -19.91 18.86 -1.64
N PRO A 151 -20.62 19.89 -1.15
CA PRO A 151 -20.95 21.06 -1.95
C PRO A 151 -19.73 21.97 -2.16
N ASP A 152 -18.98 22.31 -1.11
CA ASP A 152 -17.85 23.25 -1.20
C ASP A 152 -16.60 22.70 -0.50
N LEU A 153 -15.43 22.89 -1.11
CA LEU A 153 -14.18 22.33 -0.60
C LEU A 153 -13.78 22.92 0.77
N PRO A 154 -13.48 22.08 1.78
CA PRO A 154 -12.94 22.53 3.05
C PRO A 154 -11.51 23.07 2.87
N GLY A 155 -10.91 23.63 3.92
CA GLY A 155 -9.52 24.12 3.86
C GLY A 155 -8.50 23.04 3.46
N THR A 156 -8.64 21.82 3.99
CA THR A 156 -7.80 20.67 3.60
C THR A 156 -8.60 19.37 3.61
N LEU A 157 -8.37 18.54 2.60
CA LEU A 157 -9.01 17.25 2.43
C LEU A 157 -7.94 16.20 2.13
N ARG A 158 -7.91 15.12 2.92
CA ARG A 158 -6.99 14.01 2.74
C ARG A 158 -7.74 12.68 2.67
N GLN A 159 -7.48 11.91 1.62
CA GLN A 159 -7.94 10.52 1.48
C GLN A 159 -6.73 9.62 1.31
N SER A 160 -6.60 8.60 2.16
CA SER A 160 -5.51 7.63 2.14
C SER A 160 -6.08 6.22 2.08
N GLY A 161 -5.58 5.41 1.15
CA GLY A 161 -5.99 4.01 1.01
C GLY A 161 -4.78 3.09 0.90
N SER A 162 -4.78 1.98 1.63
CA SER A 162 -3.68 1.01 1.62
C SER A 162 -4.16 -0.44 1.67
N ASN A 163 -3.60 -1.30 0.83
CA ASN A 163 -3.73 -2.75 0.95
C ASN A 163 -2.35 -3.40 1.04
N THR A 164 -2.16 -4.29 2.00
CA THR A 164 -0.96 -5.11 2.14
C THR A 164 -1.34 -6.58 2.21
N MET A 165 -0.69 -7.40 1.40
CA MET A 165 -0.88 -8.84 1.35
C MET A 165 0.46 -9.57 1.25
N ASN A 166 0.60 -10.67 1.98
CA ASN A 166 1.80 -11.51 2.00
C ASN A 166 3.04 -10.66 2.33
N MET A 167 3.16 -10.25 3.58
CA MET A 167 4.29 -9.49 4.09
C MET A 167 5.08 -10.32 5.10
N VAL A 168 6.40 -10.28 4.97
CA VAL A 168 7.35 -10.77 5.98
C VAL A 168 8.28 -9.63 6.35
N TYR A 169 8.36 -9.33 7.64
CA TYR A 169 9.35 -8.44 8.21
C TYR A 169 10.12 -9.19 9.30
N SER A 170 11.44 -9.23 9.16
CA SER A 170 12.36 -9.78 10.16
C SER A 170 13.60 -8.90 10.27
N GLU A 171 14.07 -8.64 11.47
CA GLU A 171 15.37 -7.96 11.66
C GLU A 171 16.54 -8.96 11.62
N GLN A 172 16.25 -10.24 11.41
CA GLN A 172 17.20 -11.35 11.44
C GLN A 172 17.15 -12.10 10.11
N SER A 173 16.70 -13.35 10.11
CA SER A 173 16.73 -14.23 8.95
C SER A 173 15.38 -14.80 8.57
N VAL A 174 15.26 -15.10 7.28
CA VAL A 174 14.20 -15.93 6.71
C VAL A 174 14.86 -17.06 5.94
N ALA A 175 14.80 -18.30 6.41
CA ALA A 175 15.45 -19.40 5.69
C ALA A 175 14.68 -19.74 4.41
N LEU A 176 13.39 -20.03 4.49
CA LEU A 176 12.55 -20.37 3.33
C LEU A 176 11.32 -19.47 3.26
N SER A 177 11.05 -18.91 2.08
CA SER A 177 9.81 -18.17 1.85
C SER A 177 9.16 -18.51 0.51
N SER A 178 7.87 -18.83 0.57
CA SER A 178 6.98 -19.00 -0.57
C SER A 178 5.82 -18.03 -0.45
N GLN A 179 5.70 -17.10 -1.40
CA GLN A 179 4.60 -16.13 -1.44
C GLN A 179 3.88 -16.21 -2.79
N ASN A 180 2.58 -16.48 -2.76
CA ASN A 180 1.76 -16.63 -3.95
C ASN A 180 0.58 -15.64 -3.93
N PHE A 181 0.48 -14.87 -5.01
CA PHE A 181 -0.64 -13.96 -5.26
C PHE A 181 -1.29 -14.41 -6.57
N THR A 182 -2.45 -15.07 -6.49
CA THR A 182 -2.97 -15.82 -7.64
C THR A 182 -3.64 -14.94 -8.69
N ARG A 183 -3.89 -15.50 -9.88
CA ARG A 183 -4.29 -14.78 -11.10
C ARG A 183 -5.57 -13.96 -10.96
N THR A 184 -6.54 -14.45 -10.19
CA THR A 184 -7.84 -13.77 -10.05
C THR A 184 -7.95 -12.96 -8.76
N ALA A 185 -6.87 -12.88 -7.98
CA ALA A 185 -6.84 -12.10 -6.76
C ALA A 185 -6.65 -10.61 -7.07
N GLN A 186 -7.22 -9.73 -6.24
CA GLN A 186 -7.24 -8.28 -6.51
C GLN A 186 -6.96 -7.45 -5.25
N GLN A 187 -6.15 -6.42 -5.41
CA GLN A 187 -6.05 -5.28 -4.52
C GLN A 187 -6.57 -4.02 -5.23
N LEU A 188 -7.50 -3.30 -4.60
CA LEU A 188 -8.04 -2.05 -5.08
C LEU A 188 -7.95 -0.97 -3.99
N VAL A 189 -7.34 0.16 -4.33
CA VAL A 189 -7.51 1.41 -3.59
C VAL A 189 -8.35 2.35 -4.44
N ASP A 190 -9.40 2.92 -3.85
CA ASP A 190 -10.34 3.79 -4.55
C ASP A 190 -10.66 5.02 -3.70
N ASN A 191 -9.94 6.11 -3.98
CA ASN A 191 -10.15 7.41 -3.37
C ASN A 191 -10.96 8.27 -4.36
N ARG A 192 -12.21 8.54 -4.02
CA ARG A 192 -13.12 9.37 -4.82
C ARG A 192 -13.61 10.58 -4.04
N LEU A 193 -13.45 11.74 -4.68
CA LEU A 193 -14.01 13.01 -4.24
C LEU A 193 -14.92 13.57 -5.33
N THR A 194 -16.13 13.98 -4.95
CA THR A 194 -17.04 14.75 -5.80
C THR A 194 -17.38 16.07 -5.13
N VAL A 195 -17.05 17.17 -5.79
CA VAL A 195 -17.41 18.54 -5.37
C VAL A 195 -18.56 19.01 -6.25
N THR A 196 -19.72 19.26 -5.65
CA THR A 196 -20.97 19.56 -6.38
C THR A 196 -21.29 21.05 -6.49
N GLY A 197 -20.59 21.91 -5.76
CA GLY A 197 -20.70 23.36 -5.82
C GLY A 197 -19.52 24.02 -6.53
N SER A 198 -19.61 25.35 -6.64
CA SER A 198 -18.62 26.20 -7.32
C SER A 198 -17.58 26.82 -6.38
N GLY A 199 -17.72 26.62 -5.07
CA GLY A 199 -16.90 27.29 -4.05
C GLY A 199 -15.79 26.43 -3.46
N GLY A 200 -14.66 27.08 -3.15
CA GLY A 200 -13.61 26.53 -2.29
C GLY A 200 -12.21 26.97 -2.68
N ASN A 201 -11.28 26.97 -1.73
CA ASN A 201 -9.85 27.20 -2.02
C ASN A 201 -8.98 26.14 -1.31
N GLY A 202 -9.59 24.99 -1.02
CA GLY A 202 -8.98 23.90 -0.29
C GLY A 202 -7.85 23.22 -1.02
N SER A 203 -6.98 22.56 -0.25
CA SER A 203 -6.04 21.58 -0.78
C SER A 203 -6.62 20.16 -0.70
N ILE A 204 -6.52 19.41 -1.79
CA ILE A 204 -6.91 18.00 -1.87
C ILE A 204 -5.65 17.15 -1.96
N VAL A 205 -5.57 16.12 -1.12
CA VAL A 205 -4.50 15.12 -1.13
C VAL A 205 -5.13 13.73 -1.20
N GLN A 206 -4.80 12.95 -2.23
CA GLN A 206 -5.23 11.56 -2.36
C GLN A 206 -4.02 10.65 -2.51
N GLU A 207 -3.93 9.65 -1.65
CA GLU A 207 -2.80 8.71 -1.59
C GLU A 207 -3.32 7.27 -1.64
N GLY A 208 -2.72 6.46 -2.52
CA GLY A 208 -3.02 5.05 -2.64
C GLY A 208 -1.79 4.18 -2.62
N THR A 209 -1.84 3.03 -1.95
CA THR A 209 -0.75 2.05 -1.93
C THR A 209 -1.27 0.62 -1.96
N ASN A 210 -0.73 -0.21 -2.86
CA ASN A 210 -0.92 -1.65 -2.82
C ASN A 210 0.45 -2.33 -2.71
N LEU A 211 0.58 -3.21 -1.73
CA LEU A 211 1.77 -4.01 -1.48
C LEU A 211 1.40 -5.50 -1.53
N GLY A 212 2.14 -6.26 -2.32
CA GLY A 212 1.93 -7.69 -2.45
C GLY A 212 3.24 -8.46 -2.58
N ASN A 213 3.40 -9.52 -1.78
CA ASN A 213 4.61 -10.34 -1.72
C ASN A 213 5.86 -9.53 -1.34
N ILE A 214 5.88 -9.04 -0.11
CA ILE A 214 6.94 -8.20 0.44
C ILE A 214 7.77 -9.01 1.44
N ILE A 215 9.10 -8.92 1.33
CA ILE A 215 10.04 -9.42 2.33
C ILE A 215 11.03 -8.32 2.67
N VAL A 216 11.18 -8.03 3.95
CA VAL A 216 12.27 -7.22 4.49
C VAL A 216 12.94 -8.05 5.58
N ALA A 217 14.20 -8.42 5.35
CA ALA A 217 14.96 -9.29 6.24
C ALA A 217 16.44 -8.95 6.21
N SER A 218 17.24 -9.19 7.26
CA SER A 218 18.70 -9.06 7.10
C SER A 218 19.25 -10.14 6.18
N LYS A 219 18.90 -11.41 6.42
CA LYS A 219 19.34 -12.55 5.60
C LYS A 219 18.17 -13.35 5.07
N VAL A 220 18.29 -13.82 3.84
CA VAL A 220 17.31 -14.70 3.22
C VAL A 220 18.02 -15.85 2.53
N ASP A 221 17.67 -17.10 2.83
CA ASP A 221 18.33 -18.22 2.16
C ASP A 221 17.65 -18.52 0.81
N GLU A 222 16.40 -18.96 0.81
CA GLU A 222 15.68 -19.29 -0.44
C GLU A 222 14.28 -18.67 -0.48
N VAL A 223 13.96 -18.10 -1.64
CA VAL A 223 12.66 -17.50 -1.90
C VAL A 223 12.10 -17.91 -3.25
N VAL A 224 10.84 -18.31 -3.25
CA VAL A 224 10.04 -18.52 -4.46
C VAL A 224 8.79 -17.65 -4.40
N ARG A 225 8.56 -16.83 -5.41
CA ARG A 225 7.36 -15.98 -5.49
C ARG A 225 6.71 -16.05 -6.84
N ASP A 226 5.39 -16.13 -6.82
CA ASP A 226 4.57 -16.00 -8.01
C ASP A 226 3.50 -14.92 -7.76
N PHE A 227 3.46 -13.94 -8.66
CA PHE A 227 2.51 -12.84 -8.59
C PHE A 227 1.73 -12.74 -9.90
N SER A 228 0.43 -13.00 -9.83
CA SER A 228 -0.41 -13.06 -11.03
C SER A 228 -1.71 -12.27 -10.93
N GLY A 229 -2.08 -11.76 -9.75
CA GLY A 229 -3.30 -10.98 -9.57
C GLY A 229 -3.15 -9.54 -10.01
N SER A 230 -4.10 -8.67 -9.67
CA SER A 230 -4.10 -7.25 -10.07
C SER A 230 -3.99 -6.29 -8.90
N GLN A 231 -3.27 -5.20 -9.10
CA GLN A 231 -3.17 -4.08 -8.15
C GLN A 231 -3.61 -2.78 -8.84
N ILE A 232 -4.69 -2.20 -8.34
CA ILE A 232 -5.33 -1.03 -8.96
C ILE A 232 -5.46 0.08 -7.93
N ILE A 233 -5.07 1.29 -8.30
CA ILE A 233 -5.25 2.52 -7.53
C ILE A 233 -6.00 3.52 -8.38
N ASN A 234 -7.12 4.00 -7.87
CA ASN A 234 -7.87 5.12 -8.44
C ASN A 234 -7.87 6.28 -7.45
N ASN A 235 -7.26 7.39 -7.84
CA ASN A 235 -7.40 8.67 -7.16
C ASN A 235 -8.15 9.58 -8.12
N VAL A 236 -9.43 9.83 -7.85
CA VAL A 236 -10.31 10.58 -8.75
C VAL A 236 -10.94 11.73 -7.99
N VAL A 237 -10.75 12.94 -8.52
CA VAL A 237 -11.46 14.15 -8.11
C VAL A 237 -12.39 14.55 -9.23
N THR A 238 -13.68 14.70 -8.93
CA THR A 238 -14.69 15.23 -9.84
C THR A 238 -15.15 16.58 -9.34
N LEU A 239 -15.01 17.60 -10.17
CA LEU A 239 -15.37 18.98 -9.87
C LEU A 239 -16.52 19.42 -10.78
N GLN A 240 -17.42 20.27 -10.30
CA GLN A 240 -18.37 20.97 -11.16
C GLN A 240 -17.71 22.14 -11.88
N GLU A 241 -18.22 22.51 -13.05
CA GLU A 241 -17.78 23.71 -13.77
C GLU A 241 -17.95 24.95 -12.88
N GLY A 242 -16.87 25.75 -12.81
CA GLY A 242 -16.80 26.91 -11.92
C GLY A 242 -16.32 26.61 -10.50
N ALA A 243 -16.09 25.35 -10.12
CA ALA A 243 -15.44 24.99 -8.86
C ALA A 243 -14.05 25.62 -8.76
N THR A 244 -13.73 26.10 -7.57
CA THR A 244 -12.43 26.68 -7.23
C THR A 244 -11.68 25.74 -6.28
N TRP A 245 -10.36 25.69 -6.39
CA TRP A 245 -9.49 24.86 -5.54
C TRP A 245 -8.12 25.50 -5.39
N GLY A 246 -7.47 25.24 -4.24
CA GLY A 246 -6.10 25.70 -4.00
C GLY A 246 -5.11 24.81 -4.75
N SER A 247 -5.03 23.54 -4.36
CA SER A 247 -4.13 22.55 -4.93
C SER A 247 -4.72 21.15 -4.91
N ILE A 248 -4.29 20.30 -5.85
CA ILE A 248 -4.62 18.87 -5.89
C ILE A 248 -3.33 18.09 -6.01
N SER A 249 -3.06 17.22 -5.04
CA SER A 249 -1.95 16.27 -5.05
C SER A 249 -2.50 14.85 -5.05
N GLN A 250 -2.16 14.05 -6.05
CA GLN A 250 -2.56 12.66 -6.13
C GLN A 250 -1.31 11.78 -6.28
N SER A 251 -1.18 10.76 -5.44
CA SER A 251 -0.09 9.80 -5.54
C SER A 251 -0.60 8.37 -5.43
N GLY A 252 -0.09 7.49 -6.28
CA GLY A 252 -0.36 6.06 -6.21
C GLY A 252 0.90 5.24 -6.39
N THR A 253 1.05 4.18 -5.58
CA THR A 253 2.18 3.25 -5.64
C THR A 253 1.71 1.81 -5.56
N ASN A 254 1.96 1.02 -6.60
CA ASN A 254 1.79 -0.43 -6.56
C ASN A 254 3.17 -1.11 -6.49
N ILE A 255 3.32 -2.08 -5.60
CA ILE A 255 4.52 -2.91 -5.48
C ILE A 255 4.11 -4.37 -5.47
N ALA A 256 4.63 -5.13 -6.43
CA ALA A 256 4.48 -6.58 -6.55
C ALA A 256 5.86 -7.23 -6.52
N ASN A 257 6.06 -8.19 -5.61
CA ASN A 257 7.34 -8.85 -5.38
C ASN A 257 8.47 -7.86 -5.05
N TYR A 258 8.58 -7.49 -3.77
CA TYR A 258 9.68 -6.67 -3.27
C TYR A 258 10.48 -7.43 -2.23
N ILE A 259 11.80 -7.44 -2.38
CA ILE A 259 12.71 -7.95 -1.37
C ILE A 259 13.77 -6.93 -1.03
N GLU A 260 13.98 -6.75 0.26
CA GLU A 260 15.06 -5.96 0.81
C GLU A 260 15.84 -6.81 1.81
N ALA A 261 17.12 -7.03 1.52
CA ALA A 261 17.99 -7.80 2.40
C ALA A 261 19.48 -7.46 2.27
N GLU A 262 20.28 -7.86 3.25
CA GLU A 262 21.75 -7.76 3.20
C GLU A 262 22.34 -8.90 2.36
N SER A 263 21.75 -10.09 2.41
CA SER A 263 22.14 -11.26 1.60
C SER A 263 20.93 -12.12 1.20
N ILE A 264 20.95 -12.67 -0.02
CA ILE A 264 19.88 -13.53 -0.56
C ILE A 264 20.49 -14.73 -1.29
N ASN A 265 20.56 -15.94 -0.74
CA ASN A 265 21.31 -17.02 -1.41
C ASN A 265 20.68 -17.42 -2.76
N TYR A 266 19.37 -17.66 -2.78
CA TYR A 266 18.61 -18.02 -3.98
C TYR A 266 17.25 -17.32 -4.01
N LEU A 267 16.90 -16.74 -5.17
CA LEU A 267 15.63 -16.08 -5.38
C LEU A 267 15.07 -16.38 -6.77
N LYS A 268 13.88 -16.95 -6.79
CA LYS A 268 13.04 -17.07 -7.96
C LYS A 268 11.79 -16.23 -7.80
N GLN A 269 11.54 -15.32 -8.74
CA GLN A 269 10.32 -14.54 -8.78
C GLN A 269 9.72 -14.47 -10.17
N THR A 270 8.44 -14.80 -10.25
CA THR A 270 7.64 -14.77 -11.47
C THR A 270 6.52 -13.75 -11.28
N THR A 271 6.31 -12.90 -12.27
CA THR A 271 5.12 -12.05 -12.35
C THR A 271 4.50 -12.18 -13.72
N GLU A 272 3.24 -12.61 -13.80
CA GLU A 272 2.58 -12.87 -15.08
C GLU A 272 1.06 -12.74 -15.03
N ASN A 273 0.39 -12.51 -16.16
CA ASN A 273 -1.08 -12.64 -16.29
C ASN A 273 -1.97 -11.67 -15.47
N GLY A 274 -1.43 -10.63 -14.85
CA GLY A 274 -2.20 -9.59 -14.15
C GLY A 274 -1.83 -8.17 -14.58
N GLU A 275 -2.32 -7.16 -13.84
CA GLU A 275 -2.03 -5.75 -14.11
C GLU A 275 -1.76 -4.91 -12.87
N GLN A 276 -0.83 -3.96 -13.01
CA GLN A 276 -0.62 -2.85 -12.10
C GLN A 276 -1.12 -1.56 -12.77
N LYS A 277 -2.07 -0.90 -12.13
CA LYS A 277 -2.68 0.33 -12.65
C LYS A 277 -2.72 1.41 -11.57
N VAL A 278 -2.19 2.58 -11.90
CA VAL A 278 -2.39 3.81 -11.11
C VAL A 278 -3.08 4.84 -11.99
N ASN A 279 -4.28 5.22 -11.59
CA ASN A 279 -5.09 6.22 -12.26
C ASN A 279 -5.28 7.43 -11.35
N ASN A 280 -4.46 8.46 -11.58
CA ASN A 280 -4.65 9.77 -10.98
C ASN A 280 -5.37 10.66 -11.99
N ARG A 281 -6.56 11.15 -11.62
CA ARG A 281 -7.39 11.95 -12.52
C ARG A 281 -8.14 13.04 -11.79
N VAL A 282 -8.22 14.19 -12.45
CA VAL A 282 -9.10 15.29 -12.07
C VAL A 282 -10.02 15.56 -13.25
N ASP A 283 -11.32 15.46 -12.99
CA ASP A 283 -12.37 15.65 -13.97
C ASP A 283 -13.20 16.88 -13.63
N VAL A 284 -13.61 17.61 -14.66
CA VAL A 284 -14.62 18.66 -14.57
C VAL A 284 -15.87 18.22 -15.31
N VAL A 285 -17.00 18.31 -14.64
CA VAL A 285 -18.33 18.14 -15.23
C VAL A 285 -18.80 19.49 -15.74
N THR A 286 -18.97 19.63 -17.05
CA THR A 286 -19.46 20.85 -17.69
C THR A 286 -20.94 21.06 -17.42
N LEU A 287 -21.44 22.28 -17.61
CA LEU A 287 -22.87 22.61 -17.55
C LEU A 287 -23.74 21.74 -18.48
N ASP A 288 -23.20 21.32 -19.62
CA ASP A 288 -23.87 20.39 -20.56
C ASP A 288 -23.83 18.92 -20.11
N GLY A 289 -23.33 18.62 -18.91
CA GLY A 289 -23.20 17.28 -18.35
C GLY A 289 -22.04 16.43 -18.90
N LEU A 290 -21.16 17.01 -19.72
CA LEU A 290 -19.98 16.31 -20.24
C LEU A 290 -18.86 16.29 -19.19
N THR A 291 -18.20 15.13 -19.02
CA THR A 291 -17.03 15.01 -18.16
C THR A 291 -15.76 15.18 -18.99
N LYS A 292 -14.87 16.08 -18.58
CA LYS A 292 -13.56 16.29 -19.21
C LYS A 292 -12.45 16.21 -18.17
N SER A 293 -11.44 15.39 -18.43
CA SER A 293 -10.23 15.39 -17.60
C SER A 293 -9.43 16.67 -17.84
N ILE A 294 -8.99 17.30 -16.75
CA ILE A 294 -8.25 18.56 -16.79
C ILE A 294 -6.83 18.39 -16.27
N THR A 295 -5.97 19.32 -16.67
CA THR A 295 -4.60 19.46 -16.14
C THR A 295 -4.38 20.95 -15.85
N SER A 296 -3.65 21.26 -14.78
CA SER A 296 -3.41 22.64 -14.32
C SER A 296 -2.09 22.69 -13.54
N PRO A 297 -1.38 23.83 -13.45
CA PRO A 297 -0.16 23.95 -12.64
C PRO A 297 -0.34 23.65 -11.14
N ASN A 298 -1.56 23.78 -10.60
CA ASN A 298 -1.86 23.45 -9.21
C ASN A 298 -2.33 22.00 -9.00
N ILE A 299 -2.22 21.15 -10.04
CA ILE A 299 -2.47 19.72 -9.99
C ILE A 299 -1.14 19.00 -10.15
N THR A 300 -0.76 18.22 -9.15
CA THR A 300 0.45 17.39 -9.15
C THR A 300 0.06 15.93 -9.02
N GLN A 301 0.56 15.07 -9.91
CA GLN A 301 0.19 13.66 -9.96
C GLN A 301 1.43 12.76 -10.07
N SER A 302 1.60 11.86 -9.09
CA SER A 302 2.70 10.89 -9.01
C SER A 302 2.15 9.47 -9.15
N SER A 303 2.74 8.67 -10.03
CA SER A 303 2.25 7.31 -10.30
C SER A 303 3.41 6.35 -10.42
N ASN A 304 3.49 5.37 -9.52
CA ASN A 304 4.59 4.42 -9.46
C ASN A 304 4.09 2.98 -9.47
N ASN A 305 4.65 2.17 -10.37
CA ASN A 305 4.45 0.73 -10.43
C ASN A 305 5.82 0.05 -10.37
N PHE A 306 5.92 -0.96 -9.51
CA PHE A 306 7.15 -1.72 -9.30
C PHE A 306 6.84 -3.22 -9.28
N VAL A 307 7.57 -3.97 -10.10
CA VAL A 307 7.45 -5.42 -10.24
C VAL A 307 8.83 -6.06 -10.08
N ASN A 308 8.95 -7.08 -9.23
CA ASN A 308 10.19 -7.85 -9.04
C ASN A 308 11.39 -6.96 -8.70
N MET A 309 11.28 -6.25 -7.58
CA MET A 309 12.34 -5.40 -7.06
C MET A 309 13.17 -6.12 -6.01
N ILE A 310 14.48 -6.06 -6.18
CA ILE A 310 15.48 -6.53 -5.22
C ILE A 310 16.29 -5.32 -4.75
N VAL A 311 16.37 -5.11 -3.45
CA VAL A 311 17.26 -4.14 -2.82
C VAL A 311 18.23 -4.87 -1.92
N LEU A 312 19.51 -4.83 -2.28
CA LEU A 312 20.60 -5.37 -1.51
C LEU A 312 21.24 -4.25 -0.69
N LYS A 313 21.09 -4.32 0.62
CA LYS A 313 21.63 -3.32 1.55
C LYS A 313 23.10 -3.51 1.85
N THR A 314 23.77 -2.42 2.18
CA THR A 314 25.17 -2.44 2.62
C THR A 314 25.30 -2.85 4.09
N LYS A 315 25.56 -4.14 4.36
CA LYS A 315 26.54 -4.64 5.37
C LYS A 315 26.48 -6.15 5.56
N LEU A 316 27.65 -6.80 5.56
CA LEU A 316 28.03 -7.81 6.56
C LEU A 316 29.47 -7.49 7.03
N PRO A 317 29.72 -7.18 8.32
CA PRO A 317 31.07 -6.87 8.86
C PRO A 317 32.03 -8.07 8.86
N ASP A 318 31.52 -9.27 8.60
CA ASP A 318 32.22 -10.54 8.71
C ASP A 318 32.96 -10.97 7.41
N GLY A 319 32.89 -10.14 6.36
CA GLY A 319 33.53 -10.43 5.07
C GLY A 319 32.80 -11.48 4.22
N SER A 320 31.58 -11.87 4.59
CA SER A 320 30.76 -12.75 3.75
C SER A 320 30.26 -12.04 2.49
N SER A 321 30.30 -12.76 1.37
CA SER A 321 29.88 -12.25 0.07
C SER A 321 28.37 -12.11 0.02
N GLN A 322 27.87 -11.00 -0.54
CA GLN A 322 26.51 -10.91 -1.06
C GLN A 322 26.39 -11.89 -2.25
N VAL A 323 26.12 -13.16 -1.97
CA VAL A 323 25.81 -14.13 -3.02
C VAL A 323 24.34 -13.99 -3.32
N VAL A 324 24.02 -13.79 -4.60
CA VAL A 324 22.65 -13.61 -5.08
C VAL A 324 22.51 -14.39 -6.37
N ASP A 325 21.94 -15.59 -6.30
CA ASP A 325 21.48 -16.34 -7.47
C ASP A 325 20.02 -15.98 -7.74
N VAL A 326 19.77 -15.28 -8.84
CA VAL A 326 18.48 -14.63 -9.12
C VAL A 326 17.93 -15.05 -10.46
N LEU A 327 16.69 -15.55 -10.43
CA LEU A 327 15.86 -15.79 -11.60
C LEU A 327 14.61 -14.91 -11.52
N GLN A 328 14.49 -13.92 -12.42
CA GLN A 328 13.31 -13.05 -12.52
C GLN A 328 12.63 -13.19 -13.88
N LYS A 329 11.32 -13.32 -13.89
CA LYS A 329 10.48 -13.23 -15.10
C LYS A 329 9.33 -12.26 -14.83
N ALA A 330 9.14 -11.28 -15.70
CA ALA A 330 7.98 -10.39 -15.68
C ALA A 330 7.33 -10.33 -17.06
N ASP A 331 6.08 -10.79 -17.15
CA ASP A 331 5.18 -10.65 -18.30
C ASP A 331 3.85 -10.09 -17.80
N TYR A 332 3.89 -8.83 -17.37
CA TYR A 332 2.88 -8.23 -16.52
C TYR A 332 2.58 -6.79 -16.95
N GLY A 333 1.31 -6.47 -17.14
CA GLY A 333 0.87 -5.17 -17.65
C GLY A 333 1.05 -4.06 -16.62
N GLN A 334 1.72 -2.98 -16.98
CA GLN A 334 1.83 -1.79 -16.13
C GLN A 334 1.25 -0.57 -16.84
N SER A 335 0.36 0.15 -16.16
CA SER A 335 -0.21 1.40 -16.65
C SER A 335 -0.19 2.47 -15.56
N VAL A 336 0.33 3.65 -15.92
CA VAL A 336 0.29 4.84 -15.07
C VAL A 336 -0.36 5.97 -15.83
N GLN A 337 -1.30 6.66 -15.19
CA GLN A 337 -1.89 7.90 -15.68
C GLN A 337 -1.62 9.01 -14.66
N GLY A 338 -1.06 10.11 -15.14
CA GLY A 338 -0.76 11.31 -14.38
C GLY A 338 -0.36 12.45 -15.32
N ALA A 339 -0.71 13.67 -14.98
CA ALA A 339 -0.43 14.89 -15.71
C ALA A 339 0.27 15.90 -14.79
N ASN A 340 1.20 16.64 -15.40
CA ASN A 340 2.00 17.72 -14.81
C ASN A 340 2.94 17.35 -13.65
N GLY A 341 4.23 17.51 -13.92
CA GLY A 341 5.24 17.96 -12.95
C GLY A 341 5.81 16.96 -11.94
N ALA A 342 5.16 15.82 -11.67
CA ALA A 342 5.65 14.80 -10.75
C ALA A 342 6.17 13.54 -11.46
N ALA A 343 7.02 12.78 -10.75
CA ALA A 343 7.63 11.57 -11.27
C ALA A 343 6.57 10.50 -11.56
N THR A 344 6.58 9.97 -12.77
CA THR A 344 5.92 8.72 -13.12
C THR A 344 6.99 7.66 -13.34
N ALA A 345 6.87 6.53 -12.64
CA ALA A 345 7.82 5.43 -12.74
C ALA A 345 7.11 4.11 -12.99
N GLN A 346 7.63 3.33 -13.92
CA GLN A 346 7.25 1.94 -14.14
C GLN A 346 8.55 1.13 -14.15
N THR A 347 8.68 0.23 -13.18
CA THR A 347 9.89 -0.56 -13.00
C THR A 347 9.50 -2.03 -13.10
N GLY A 348 10.10 -2.74 -14.05
CA GLY A 348 10.05 -4.21 -14.08
C GLY A 348 11.16 -4.81 -13.23
N ASN A 349 11.59 -6.02 -13.58
CA ASN A 349 12.72 -6.71 -12.96
C ASN A 349 13.89 -5.75 -12.68
N ALA A 350 14.19 -5.50 -11.41
CA ALA A 350 15.23 -4.57 -11.00
C ALA A 350 16.01 -5.09 -9.79
N VAL A 351 17.30 -4.78 -9.78
CA VAL A 351 18.20 -5.03 -8.65
C VAL A 351 18.93 -3.73 -8.31
N VAL A 352 18.78 -3.28 -7.09
CA VAL A 352 19.49 -2.14 -6.51
C VAL A 352 20.50 -2.67 -5.51
N ILE A 353 21.76 -2.28 -5.66
CA ILE A 353 22.85 -2.68 -4.76
C ILE A 353 23.36 -1.40 -4.09
N GLU A 354 23.05 -1.25 -2.82
CA GLU A 354 23.62 -0.19 -1.99
C GLU A 354 25.06 -0.59 -1.64
N ARG A 355 26.00 0.34 -1.84
CA ARG A 355 27.44 0.12 -1.59
C ARG A 355 28.00 1.06 -0.54
#